data_AF-A0A939ATE7-F1
#
_entry.id   AF-A0A939ATE7-F1
#
_cell.length_a   1.000
_cell.length_b   1.000
_cell.length_c   1.000
_cell.angle_alpha   90.00
_cell.angle_beta   90.00
_cell.angle_gamma   90.00
#
_symmetry.space_group_name_H-M   'P 1'
#
loop_
_entity.id
_entity.type
_entity.pdbx_description
1 polymer ?
#
loop_
_entity_poly.entity_id
_entity_poly.type
_entity_poly.pdbx_seq_one_letter_code
_entity_poly.pdbx_strand_id
1 'polypeptide(L)' 'MAPQSQQRIQAARHAYQDMLAGLIEDGIREGAFRPVDSLLATRLLLTMVTPIVFTTRPTGSPQQMMDEALGIFFRGIEA' A
#
# COMPACT_ATOMS: atom_id res chain seq x y z
N MET A 1 -3.53 -21.61 19.47
CA MET A 1 -4.51 -20.80 18.71
C MET A 1 -4.31 -19.35 19.10
N ALA A 2 -4.27 -18.42 18.14
CA ALA A 2 -4.21 -16.99 18.45
C ALA A 2 -5.48 -16.57 19.23
N PRO A 3 -5.40 -15.67 20.23
CA PRO A 3 -6.58 -15.11 20.90
C PRO A 3 -7.61 -14.57 19.90
N GLN A 4 -8.91 -14.70 20.20
CA GLN A 4 -9.99 -14.19 19.32
C GLN A 4 -9.83 -12.70 18.97
N SER A 5 -9.24 -11.90 19.85
CA SER A 5 -8.89 -10.50 19.58
C SER A 5 -7.90 -10.34 18.42
N GLN A 6 -6.85 -11.17 18.38
CA GLN A 6 -5.86 -11.15 17.30
C GLN A 6 -6.48 -11.57 15.96
N GLN A 7 -7.36 -12.57 15.96
CA GLN A 7 -8.05 -13.02 14.75
C GLN A 7 -8.92 -11.90 14.16
N ARG A 8 -9.67 -11.17 15.00
CA ARG A 8 -10.49 -10.03 14.55
C ARG A 8 -9.65 -8.90 13.96
N ILE A 9 -8.50 -8.60 14.57
CA ILE A 9 -7.57 -7.59 14.04
C ILE A 9 -7.05 -8.00 12.67
N GLN A 10 -6.65 -9.26 12.51
CA GLN A 10 -6.15 -9.74 11.22
C GLN A 10 -7.22 -9.75 10.13
N ALA A 11 -8.46 -10.15 10.47
CA ALA A 11 -9.58 -10.07 9.53
C ALA A 11 -9.80 -8.63 9.03
N ALA A 12 -9.76 -7.65 9.94
CA ALA A 12 -9.87 -6.23 9.55
C ALA A 12 -8.70 -5.76 8.69
N ARG A 13 -7.46 -6.20 9.00
CA ARG A 13 -6.27 -5.87 8.19
C ARG A 13 -6.35 -6.47 6.79
N HIS A 14 -6.85 -7.69 6.66
CA HIS A 14 -7.03 -8.33 5.34
C HIS A 14 -8.11 -7.61 4.54
N ALA A 15 -9.27 -7.31 5.13
CA ALA A 15 -10.32 -6.57 4.44
C ALA A 15 -9.84 -5.20 3.92
N TYR A 16 -8.98 -4.52 4.68
CA TYR A 16 -8.35 -3.27 4.22
C TYR A 16 -7.39 -3.49 3.05
N GLN A 17 -6.60 -4.56 3.06
CA GLN A 17 -5.72 -4.92 1.93
C GLN A 17 -6.53 -5.29 0.69
N ASP A 18 -7.62 -6.04 0.85
CA ASP A 18 -8.49 -6.46 -0.25
C ASP A 18 -9.14 -5.24 -0.91
N MET A 19 -9.60 -4.27 -0.10
CA MET A 19 -10.13 -3.00 -0.62
C MET A 19 -9.09 -2.25 -1.48
N LEU A 20 -7.85 -2.10 -1.00
CA LEU A 20 -6.80 -1.43 -1.74
C LEU A 20 -6.39 -2.18 -3.01
N ALA A 21 -6.33 -3.51 -2.95
CA ALA A 21 -6.05 -4.35 -4.11
C ALA A 21 -7.14 -4.19 -5.18
N GLY A 22 -8.41 -4.13 -4.78
CA GLY A 22 -9.53 -3.86 -5.68
C GLY A 22 -9.38 -2.53 -6.44
N LEU A 23 -8.93 -1.46 -5.77
CA LEU A 23 -8.67 -0.17 -6.43
C LEU A 23 -7.54 -0.27 -7.48
N ILE A 24 -6.51 -1.07 -7.22
CA ILE A 24 -5.43 -1.31 -8.19
C ILE A 24 -5.97 -2.12 -9.38
N GLU A 25 -6.80 -3.14 -9.14
CA GLU A 25 -7.44 -3.92 -10.20
C GLU A 25 -8.35 -3.06 -11.09
N ASP A 26 -9.11 -2.14 -10.50
CA ASP A 26 -9.93 -1.19 -11.23
C ASP A 26 -9.07 -0.27 -12.10
N GLY A 27 -7.98 0.27 -11.56
CA GLY A 27 -7.03 1.07 -12.34
C GLY A 27 -6.34 0.28 -13.47
N ILE A 28 -6.07 -1.01 -13.28
CA ILE A 28 -5.59 -1.89 -14.36
C ILE A 28 -6.66 -2.05 -15.45
N ARG A 29 -7.92 -2.26 -15.06
CA ARG A 29 -9.04 -2.45 -16.00
C ARG A 29 -9.31 -1.20 -16.82
N GLU A 30 -9.14 -0.02 -16.23
CA GLU A 30 -9.30 1.28 -16.87
C GLU A 30 -8.09 1.68 -17.71
N GLY A 31 -6.97 0.94 -17.64
CA GLY A 31 -5.74 1.23 -18.34
C GLY A 31 -4.90 2.35 -17.70
N ALA A 32 -5.19 2.73 -16.46
CA ALA A 32 -4.39 3.69 -15.70
C ALA A 32 -3.12 3.05 -15.12
N PHE A 33 -3.17 1.76 -14.79
CA PHE A 33 -2.04 0.99 -14.27
C PHE A 33 -1.68 -0.18 -15.18
N ARG A 34 -0.39 -0.50 -15.28
CA ARG A 34 0.09 -1.71 -15.96
C ARG A 34 -0.35 -2.98 -15.23
N PRO A 35 -0.46 -4.13 -15.90
CA PRO A 35 -0.91 -5.37 -15.27
C PRO A 35 0.13 -5.88 -14.26
N VAL A 36 -0.14 -5.65 -12.97
CA VAL A 36 0.66 -6.13 -11.82
C VAL A 36 -0.18 -7.04 -10.92
N ASP A 37 0.48 -7.78 -10.04
CA ASP A 37 -0.21 -8.44 -8.92
C ASP A 37 -0.68 -7.37 -7.93
N SER A 38 -2.00 -7.10 -7.93
CA SER A 38 -2.61 -6.04 -7.11
C SER A 38 -2.44 -6.24 -5.61
N LEU A 39 -2.45 -7.49 -5.13
CA LEU A 39 -2.25 -7.79 -3.72
C LEU A 39 -0.79 -7.54 -3.32
N LEU A 40 0.16 -7.92 -4.17
CA LEU A 40 1.58 -7.61 -3.95
C LEU A 40 1.83 -6.10 -3.98
N ALA A 41 1.24 -5.38 -4.93
CA ALA A 41 1.36 -3.92 -5.02
C ALA A 41 0.82 -3.23 -3.76
N THR A 42 -0.34 -3.67 -3.25
CA THR A 42 -0.89 -3.20 -1.96
C THR A 42 0.05 -3.48 -0.79
N ARG A 43 0.65 -4.68 -0.72
CA ARG A 43 1.62 -5.02 0.33
C ARG A 43 2.85 -4.11 0.27
N LEU A 44 3.40 -3.88 -0.91
CA LEU A 44 4.53 -2.97 -1.11
C LEU A 44 4.19 -1.55 -0.64
N LEU A 45 3.02 -1.03 -1.02
CA LEU A 45 2.55 0.29 -0.59
C LEU A 45 2.52 0.42 0.94
N LEU A 46 1.86 -0.53 1.63
CA LEU A 46 1.72 -0.50 3.09
C LEU A 46 3.06 -0.67 3.82
N THR A 47 3.92 -1.55 3.30
CA THR A 47 5.27 -1.78 3.83
C THR A 47 6.18 -0.58 3.62
N MET A 48 5.99 0.19 2.55
CA MET A 48 6.78 1.39 2.25
C MET A 48 6.34 2.59 3.10
N VAL A 49 5.04 2.86 3.18
CA VAL A 49 4.47 4.06 3.84
C VAL A 49 4.84 4.15 5.31
N THR A 50 4.70 3.04 6.04
CA THR A 50 4.91 3.01 7.51
C THR A 50 6.32 3.44 7.91
N PRO A 51 7.41 2.82 7.39
CA PRO A 51 8.75 3.19 7.79
C PRO A 51 9.17 4.59 7.30
N ILE A 52 8.69 5.03 6.13
CA ILE A 52 9.01 6.37 5.60
C ILE A 52 8.51 7.48 6.52
N VAL A 53 7.30 7.34 7.06
CA VAL A 53 6.70 8.38 7.90
C VAL A 53 7.21 8.32 9.34
N PHE A 54 7.46 7.11 9.88
CA PHE A 54 7.57 6.94 11.33
C PHE A 54 8.93 6.45 11.85
N THR A 55 9.74 5.73 11.06
CA THR A 55 10.89 4.99 11.63
C THR A 55 12.20 5.13 10.89
N THR A 56 12.19 5.54 9.62
CA THR A 56 13.41 5.75 8.83
C THR A 56 14.03 7.11 9.10
N ARG A 57 15.30 7.28 8.72
CA ARG A 57 16.00 8.56 8.89
C ARG A 57 15.23 9.67 8.16
N PRO A 58 14.80 10.73 8.86
CA PRO A 58 14.09 11.82 8.20
C PRO A 58 15.05 12.59 7.30
N THR A 59 14.64 12.82 6.06
CA THR A 59 15.33 13.67 5.08
C THR A 59 14.53 14.92 4.74
N GLY A 60 13.28 15.00 5.20
CA GLY A 60 12.35 16.10 5.03
C GLY A 60 11.21 16.00 6.04
N SER A 61 10.13 16.76 5.81
CA SER A 61 8.90 16.57 6.59
C SER A 61 8.22 15.24 6.25
N PRO A 62 7.44 14.63 7.18
CA PRO A 62 6.71 13.40 6.90
C PRO A 62 5.81 13.48 5.65
N GLN A 63 5.21 14.65 5.42
CA GLN A 63 4.39 14.91 4.24
C GLN A 63 5.21 14.86 2.95
N GLN A 64 6.35 15.56 2.89
CA GLN A 64 7.23 15.56 1.73
C GLN A 64 7.75 14.17 1.40
N MET A 65 8.19 13.42 2.43
CA MET A 65 8.69 12.06 2.25
C MET A 65 7.59 11.11 1.76
N MET A 66 6.35 11.27 2.25
CA MET A 66 5.18 10.53 1.78
C MET A 66 4.87 10.83 0.31
N ASP A 67 4.80 12.11 -0.05
CA ASP A 67 4.45 12.55 -1.39
C ASP A 67 5.47 12.03 -2.43
N GLU A 68 6.77 12.10 -2.10
CA GLU A 68 7.83 11.53 -2.93
C GLU A 68 7.73 10.01 -3.07
N ALA A 69 7.46 9.30 -1.97
CA ALA A 69 7.33 7.85 -1.95
C ALA A 69 6.14 7.38 -2.78
N LEU A 70 4.97 8.02 -2.64
CA LEU A 70 3.80 7.74 -3.47
C LEU A 70 4.08 8.04 -4.94
N GLY A 71 4.78 9.13 -5.24
CA GLY A 71 5.20 9.44 -6.61
C GLY A 71 6.10 8.36 -7.22
N ILE A 72 7.04 7.79 -6.45
CA ILE A 72 7.86 6.65 -6.90
C ILE A 72 6.98 5.41 -7.12
N PHE A 73 6.10 5.09 -6.17
CA PHE A 73 5.22 3.93 -6.27
C PHE A 73 4.30 3.99 -7.49
N PHE A 74 3.58 5.10 -7.68
CA PHE A 74 2.64 5.25 -8.80
C PHE A 74 3.34 5.23 -10.16
N ARG A 75 4.49 5.91 -10.31
CA ARG A 75 5.31 5.80 -11.54
C ARG A 75 5.78 4.37 -11.81
N GLY A 76 5.97 3.55 -10.76
CA GLY A 76 6.37 2.15 -10.89
C GLY A 76 5.25 1.22 -11.41
N ILE A 77 3.99 1.65 -11.35
CA ILE A 77 2.82 0.86 -11.77
C ILE A 77 1.99 1.53 -12.88
N GLU A 78 2.37 2.72 -13.34
CA GLU A 78 1.75 3.40 -14.48
C GLU A 78 1.81 2.54 -15.76
N ALA A 79 0.79 2.67 -16.62
CA ALA A 79 0.64 1.92 -17.87
C ALA A 79 1.53 2.41 -19.01
#